data_AF-A0A7L1IAD3-F1
#
_entry.id   AF-A0A7L1IAD3-F1
#
_cell.length_a   1.000
_cell.length_b   1.000
_cell.length_c   1.000
_cell.angle_alpha   90.00
_cell.angle_beta   90.00
_cell.angle_gamma   90.00
#
_symmetry.space_group_name_H-M   'P 1'
#
loop_
_entity.id
_entity.type
_entity.pdbx_description
1 polymer ?
#
loop_
_entity_poly.entity_id
_entity_poly.type
_entity_poly.pdbx_seq_one_letter_code
_entity_poly.pdbx_strand_id
1 'polypeptide(L)'
;SLCPQVLFTGVVASPDMEVALRTLGGSMATSVFDCTHLVTDRVRRTVKFLCAVARGVPIVTPEWLHKVPWGRGTGEGDLGERERVFGDRKEDLGGHGGPWGQGTGVLGTRRGSLGTRDLLGTR
;
A
#
# COMPACT_ATOMS: atom_id res chain seq x y z
N SER A 1 21.76 -12.71 -6.98
CA SER A 1 20.29 -12.74 -7.07
C SER A 1 19.77 -13.29 -5.75
N LEU A 2 19.05 -12.50 -4.95
CA LEU A 2 18.45 -12.97 -3.70
C LEU A 2 17.11 -13.59 -4.04
N CYS A 3 17.01 -14.92 -4.01
CA CYS A 3 15.76 -15.64 -4.25
C CYS A 3 14.75 -15.32 -3.12
N PRO A 4 13.50 -14.91 -3.45
CA PRO A 4 12.51 -14.62 -2.42
C PRO A 4 12.24 -15.82 -1.51
N GLN A 5 12.47 -15.66 -0.21
CA GLN A 5 12.02 -16.58 0.83
C GLN A 5 10.72 -16.06 1.43
N VAL A 6 9.61 -16.77 1.22
CA VAL A 6 8.25 -16.29 1.54
C VAL A 6 7.63 -17.06 2.71
N LEU A 7 7.00 -16.33 3.63
CA LEU A 7 6.05 -16.89 4.58
C LEU A 7 4.64 -16.38 4.32
N PHE A 8 3.65 -17.20 4.66
CA PHE A 8 2.24 -16.82 4.68
C PHE A 8 1.74 -16.69 6.13
N THR A 9 0.85 -15.74 6.37
CA THR A 9 0.11 -15.63 7.64
C THR A 9 -1.33 -15.16 7.43
N GLY A 10 -2.27 -15.75 8.18
CA GLY A 10 -3.70 -15.46 8.05
C GLY A 10 -4.34 -15.92 6.74
N VAL A 11 -3.53 -16.48 5.84
CA VAL A 11 -3.91 -17.06 4.54
C VAL A 11 -3.23 -18.41 4.40
N VAL A 12 -3.88 -19.34 3.71
CA VAL A 12 -3.31 -20.64 3.34
C VAL A 12 -2.67 -20.52 1.97
N ALA A 13 -1.45 -21.01 1.80
CA ALA A 13 -0.82 -21.07 0.49
C ALA A 13 -1.60 -22.05 -0.39
N SER A 14 -2.15 -21.55 -1.49
CA SER A 14 -2.79 -22.38 -2.50
C SER A 14 -1.72 -22.96 -3.42
N PRO A 15 -2.01 -24.07 -4.12
CA PRO A 15 -1.09 -24.61 -5.13
C PRO A 15 -0.67 -23.56 -6.16
N ASP A 16 -1.57 -22.69 -6.58
CA ASP A 16 -1.30 -21.62 -7.54
C ASP A 16 -0.31 -20.58 -7.01
N MET A 17 -0.42 -20.21 -5.73
CA MET A 17 0.54 -19.30 -5.09
C MET A 17 1.93 -19.91 -4.99
N GLU A 18 2.01 -21.21 -4.68
CA GLU A 18 3.30 -21.90 -4.66
C GLU A 18 3.92 -22.04 -6.05
N VAL A 19 3.09 -22.34 -7.06
CA VAL A 19 3.54 -22.39 -8.46
C VAL A 19 4.04 -21.01 -8.87
N ALA A 20 3.30 -19.95 -8.60
CA ALA A 20 3.73 -18.58 -8.87
C ALA A 20 5.07 -18.29 -8.18
N LEU A 21 5.19 -18.55 -6.88
CA LEU A 21 6.45 -18.36 -6.15
C LEU A 21 7.64 -19.12 -6.79
N ARG A 22 7.43 -20.38 -7.19
CA ARG A 22 8.47 -21.19 -7.86
C ARG A 22 8.82 -20.63 -9.25
N THR A 23 7.83 -20.18 -10.02
CA THR A 23 8.04 -19.52 -11.32
C THR A 23 8.87 -18.24 -11.18
N LEU A 24 8.74 -17.55 -10.04
CA LEU A 24 9.55 -16.38 -9.70
C LEU A 24 10.97 -16.72 -9.20
N GLY A 25 11.33 -18.01 -9.08
CA GLY A 25 12.61 -18.44 -8.53
C GLY A 25 12.73 -18.29 -7.01
N GLY A 26 11.60 -18.12 -6.30
CA GLY A 26 11.53 -18.09 -4.85
C GLY A 26 11.17 -19.44 -4.24
N SER A 27 11.20 -19.51 -2.91
CA SER A 27 10.80 -20.68 -2.14
C SER A 27 10.12 -20.29 -0.82
N MET A 28 9.46 -21.26 -0.20
CA MET A 28 8.91 -21.06 1.15
C MET A 28 10.04 -20.98 2.16
N ALA A 29 10.00 -19.96 3.02
CA ALA A 29 10.91 -19.87 4.16
C ALA A 29 10.48 -20.87 5.24
N THR A 30 11.44 -21.33 6.04
CA THR A 30 11.19 -22.28 7.13
C THR A 30 10.79 -21.57 8.43
N SER A 31 11.17 -20.30 8.56
CA SER A 31 11.01 -19.50 9.76
C SER A 31 10.68 -18.05 9.41
N VAL A 32 10.39 -17.27 10.45
CA VAL A 32 10.35 -15.81 10.30
C VAL A 32 11.75 -15.29 10.04
N PHE A 33 12.78 -15.84 10.68
CA PHE A 33 14.13 -15.27 10.68
C PHE A 33 14.87 -15.36 9.33
N ASP A 34 14.49 -16.30 8.47
CA ASP A 34 15.01 -16.52 7.12
C ASP A 34 14.10 -15.95 6.02
N CYS A 35 12.90 -15.44 6.34
CA CYS A 35 12.01 -14.89 5.33
C CYS A 35 12.43 -13.49 4.88
N THR A 36 12.25 -13.25 3.58
CA THR A 36 12.43 -11.96 2.90
C THR A 36 11.13 -11.20 2.70
N HIS A 37 10.00 -11.91 2.62
CA HIS A 37 8.67 -11.34 2.44
C HIS A 37 7.64 -12.12 3.26
N LEU A 38 6.68 -11.41 3.83
CA LEU A 38 5.52 -11.99 4.50
C LEU A 38 4.25 -11.67 3.70
N VAL A 39 3.56 -12.71 3.23
CA VAL A 39 2.30 -12.58 2.49
C VAL A 39 1.11 -12.67 3.45
N THR A 40 0.20 -11.70 3.37
CA THR A 40 -1.06 -11.70 4.12
C THR A 40 -2.13 -10.85 3.42
N ASP A 41 -3.39 -11.16 3.64
CA ASP A 41 -4.54 -10.44 3.07
C ASP A 41 -4.93 -9.17 3.87
N ARG A 42 -4.54 -9.08 5.15
CA ARG A 42 -4.84 -7.94 6.04
C ARG A 42 -3.91 -7.92 7.25
N VAL A 43 -3.99 -6.88 8.09
CA VAL A 43 -3.31 -6.87 9.40
C VAL A 43 -3.71 -8.09 10.22
N ARG A 44 -2.72 -8.85 10.72
CA ARG A 44 -2.92 -9.99 11.61
C ARG A 44 -2.15 -9.79 12.92
N ARG A 45 -2.72 -10.22 14.05
CA ARG A 45 -2.04 -10.27 15.36
C ARG A 45 -1.35 -11.63 15.56
N THR A 46 -0.59 -12.08 14.56
CA THR A 46 0.15 -13.36 14.61
C THR A 46 1.61 -13.12 14.90
N VAL A 47 2.30 -14.13 15.43
CA VAL A 47 3.75 -14.09 15.67
C VAL A 47 4.51 -13.74 14.39
N LYS A 48 4.18 -14.40 13.25
CA LYS A 48 4.80 -14.12 11.95
C LYS A 48 4.69 -12.65 11.55
N PHE A 49 3.51 -12.06 11.71
CA PHE A 49 3.26 -10.66 11.39
C PHE A 49 4.06 -9.71 12.28
N LEU A 50 4.00 -9.90 13.60
CA LEU A 50 4.72 -9.05 14.55
C LEU A 50 6.24 -9.15 14.37
N CYS A 51 6.76 -10.35 14.10
CA CYS A 51 8.18 -10.55 13.81
C CYS A 51 8.60 -9.88 12.50
N ALA A 52 7.76 -9.93 11.46
CA ALA A 52 8.03 -9.25 10.20
C ALA A 52 8.08 -7.73 10.40
N VAL A 53 7.12 -7.16 11.15
CA VAL A 53 7.12 -5.73 11.51
C VAL A 53 8.39 -5.36 12.27
N ALA A 54 8.73 -6.09 13.33
CA ALA A 54 9.89 -5.80 14.17
C ALA A 54 11.21 -5.88 13.38
N ARG A 55 11.28 -6.74 12.37
CA ARG A 55 12.47 -6.93 11.52
C ARG A 55 12.48 -6.06 10.27
N GLY A 56 11.41 -5.30 10.00
CA GLY A 56 11.28 -4.53 8.76
C GLY A 56 11.18 -5.41 7.50
N VAL A 57 10.70 -6.66 7.64
CA VAL A 57 10.44 -7.53 6.50
C VAL A 57 9.22 -6.98 5.72
N PRO A 58 9.31 -6.82 4.39
CA PRO A 58 8.19 -6.46 3.54
C PRO A 58 6.96 -7.36 3.80
N ILE A 59 5.82 -6.71 4.08
CA ILE A 59 4.52 -7.36 4.21
C ILE A 59 3.73 -7.03 2.95
N VAL A 60 3.29 -8.05 2.21
CA VAL A 60 2.67 -7.91 0.88
C VAL A 60 1.36 -8.69 0.80
N THR A 61 0.50 -8.36 -0.16
CA THR A 61 -0.73 -9.12 -0.43
C THR A 61 -0.45 -10.33 -1.33
N PRO A 62 -1.33 -11.35 -1.38
CA PRO A 62 -1.15 -12.50 -2.27
C PRO A 62 -0.97 -12.13 -3.76
N GLU A 63 -1.61 -11.04 -4.20
CA GLU A 63 -1.52 -10.55 -5.58
C GLU A 63 -0.09 -10.19 -6.00
N TRP A 64 0.79 -9.87 -5.04
CA TRP A 64 2.21 -9.63 -5.28
C TRP A 64 2.89 -10.82 -5.99
N LEU A 65 2.48 -12.07 -5.69
CA LEU A 65 3.02 -13.26 -6.35
C LEU A 65 2.70 -13.32 -7.85
N HIS A 66 1.66 -12.60 -8.28
CA HIS A 66 1.22 -12.55 -9.68
C HIS A 66 1.65 -11.26 -10.38
N LYS A 67 2.02 -10.23 -9.62
CA LYS A 67 2.59 -8.97 -10.12
C LYS A 67 4.11 -9.10 -10.19
N VAL A 68 4.65 -9.57 -11.31
CA VAL A 68 5.79 -9.00 -12.08
C VAL A 68 6.63 -10.06 -12.81
N PRO A 69 7.18 -9.74 -14.01
CA PRO A 69 8.19 -10.54 -14.67
C PRO A 69 9.55 -10.36 -13.97
N TRP A 70 9.95 -11.30 -13.11
CA TRP A 70 11.22 -11.31 -12.37
C TRP A 70 12.45 -11.62 -13.26
N GLY A 71 12.51 -11.03 -14.46
CA GLY A 71 13.47 -11.39 -15.50
C GLY A 71 13.88 -10.24 -16.40
N ARG A 72 14.52 -9.22 -15.83
CA ARG A 72 15.65 -8.46 -16.42
C ARG A 72 16.09 -7.41 -15.40
N GLY A 73 17.38 -7.39 -15.08
CA GLY A 73 17.97 -6.65 -13.96
C GLY A 73 17.34 -5.28 -13.72
N THR A 74 16.56 -5.18 -12.66
CA THR A 74 16.33 -3.92 -11.96
C THR A 74 17.48 -3.78 -10.99
N GLY A 75 18.36 -2.81 -11.26
CA GLY A 75 19.39 -2.41 -10.32
C GLY A 75 18.79 -2.14 -8.93
N GLU A 76 19.64 -2.31 -7.94
CA GLU A 76 19.50 -1.82 -6.58
C GLU A 76 18.75 -0.48 -6.53
N GLY A 77 17.44 -0.51 -6.27
CA GLY A 77 16.62 0.71 -6.32
C GLY A 77 15.11 0.49 -6.47
N ASP A 78 14.67 -0.61 -7.06
CA ASP A 78 13.23 -0.81 -7.33
C ASP A 78 12.56 -1.78 -6.34
N LEU A 79 12.71 -1.50 -5.04
CA LEU A 79 11.68 -1.92 -4.10
C LEU A 79 10.50 -0.97 -4.32
N GLY A 80 9.70 -1.32 -5.31
CA GLY A 80 8.50 -0.62 -5.74
C GLY A 80 7.81 0.01 -4.56
N GLU A 81 7.74 1.35 -4.63
CA GLU A 81 6.99 2.26 -3.77
C GLU A 81 6.37 1.57 -2.56
N ARG A 82 7.21 1.31 -1.54
CA ARG A 82 6.87 0.86 -0.18
C ARG A 82 5.37 0.76 0.02
N GLU A 83 4.75 -0.29 -0.52
CA GLU A 83 3.29 -0.33 -0.67
C GLU A 83 2.78 -0.33 0.76
N ARG A 84 2.26 0.82 1.20
CA ARG A 84 1.88 1.03 2.58
C ARG A 84 0.63 0.19 2.78
N VAL A 85 0.81 -1.08 3.10
CA VAL A 85 -0.29 -2.01 3.38
C VAL A 85 -1.12 -1.49 4.58
N PHE A 86 -0.57 -0.55 5.36
CA PHE A 86 -1.18 0.00 6.58
C PHE A 86 -1.17 1.54 6.62
N GLY A 87 -2.12 2.15 5.89
CA GLY A 87 -2.51 3.58 5.93
C GLY A 87 -3.01 3.99 4.54
N ASP A 88 -4.29 4.27 4.27
CA ASP A 88 -5.30 4.91 5.10
C ASP A 88 -6.63 4.14 5.06
N ARG A 89 -7.15 3.78 6.24
CA ARG A 89 -8.57 3.45 6.37
C ARG A 89 -9.33 4.75 6.15
N LYS A 90 -9.84 4.99 4.93
CA LYS A 90 -10.91 5.98 4.75
C LYS A 90 -12.11 5.43 5.53
N GLU A 91 -12.35 6.03 6.68
CA GLU A 91 -13.56 5.80 7.45
C GLU A 91 -14.74 6.15 6.53
N ASP A 92 -15.52 5.14 6.13
CA ASP A 92 -16.85 5.37 5.58
C ASP A 92 -17.73 5.88 6.72
N LEU A 93 -17.56 7.17 7.06
CA LEU A 93 -18.58 7.92 7.76
C LEU A 93 -19.75 8.07 6.80
N GLY A 94 -20.60 7.05 6.79
CA GLY A 94 -21.92 7.10 6.21
C GLY A 94 -22.62 8.36 6.72
N GLY A 95 -22.87 9.29 5.80
CA GLY A 95 -23.69 10.46 6.05
C GLY A 95 -25.13 10.04 6.31
N HIS A 96 -25.44 9.70 7.56
CA HIS A 96 -26.83 9.70 8.01
C HIS A 96 -27.26 11.17 8.19
N GLY A 97 -27.89 11.70 7.15
CA GLY A 97 -28.64 12.95 7.23
C GLY A 97 -29.76 12.80 8.24
N GLY A 98 -29.61 13.48 9.38
CA GLY A 98 -30.68 13.69 10.36
C GLY A 98 -31.38 15.03 10.13
N PRO A 99 -32.71 15.12 10.29
CA PRO A 99 -33.48 16.32 9.97
C PRO A 99 -33.60 17.22 11.20
N TRP A 100 -32.59 18.05 11.46
CA TRP A 100 -32.77 19.18 12.38
C TRP A 100 -32.24 20.43 11.70
N GLY A 101 -33.19 21.27 11.29
CA GLY A 101 -32.93 22.47 10.54
C GLY A 101 -32.61 23.70 11.38
N GLN A 102 -32.30 24.73 10.59
CA GLN A 102 -32.54 26.16 10.80
C GLN A 102 -31.53 26.94 11.66
N GLY A 103 -30.83 27.85 10.98
CA GLY A 103 -30.05 28.92 11.57
C GLY A 103 -29.68 29.93 10.48
N THR A 104 -30.64 30.78 10.10
CA THR A 104 -30.44 31.91 9.19
C THR A 104 -29.42 32.88 9.75
N GLY A 105 -28.45 33.30 8.93
CA GLY A 105 -27.50 34.36 9.25
C GLY A 105 -27.05 35.08 7.98
N VAL A 106 -27.78 36.14 7.62
CA VAL A 106 -27.37 37.16 6.66
C VAL A 106 -26.23 37.98 7.26
N LEU A 107 -25.08 38.07 6.59
CA LEU A 107 -24.43 39.35 6.33
C LEU A 107 -23.37 39.21 5.23
N GLY A 108 -23.62 39.87 4.10
CA GLY A 108 -22.63 40.00 3.04
C GLY A 108 -21.60 41.07 3.38
N THR A 109 -20.39 40.94 2.83
CA THR A 109 -19.63 42.11 2.36
C THR A 109 -18.79 41.71 1.16
N ARG A 110 -19.00 42.44 0.06
CA ARG A 110 -18.27 42.35 -1.20
C ARG A 110 -16.91 43.08 -1.09
N ARG A 111 -15.97 42.58 -1.90
CA ARG A 111 -14.98 43.30 -2.75
C ARG A 111 -13.64 43.74 -2.11
N GLY A 112 -12.57 43.42 -2.86
CA GLY A 112 -11.30 44.14 -2.91
C GLY A 112 -10.13 43.17 -3.10
N SER A 113 -9.68 42.94 -4.33
CA SER A 113 -8.56 43.67 -4.96
C SER A 113 -7.22 42.97 -4.73
N LEU A 114 -6.65 42.39 -5.80
CA LEU A 114 -5.22 42.50 -6.15
C LEU A 114 -5.05 41.86 -7.53
N GLY A 115 -5.09 42.72 -8.55
CA GLY A 115 -4.53 42.39 -9.86
C GLY A 115 -3.04 42.71 -9.83
N THR A 116 -2.24 41.84 -10.44
CA THR A 116 -0.92 42.20 -10.95
C THR A 116 -0.82 41.68 -12.38
N ARG A 117 -0.39 42.57 -13.25
CA ARG A 117 -0.50 42.56 -14.72
C ARG A 117 0.41 41.52 -15.36
N ASP A 118 -0.11 40.89 -16.40
CA ASP A 118 0.65 40.17 -17.43
C ASP A 118 1.58 41.13 -18.18
N LEU A 119 2.82 40.70 -18.39
CA LEU A 119 3.78 41.28 -19.32
C LEU A 119 4.01 40.28 -20.46
N LEU A 120 3.46 40.54 -21.66
CA LEU A 120 4.07 40.12 -22.93
C LEU A 120 3.38 40.75 -24.15
N GLY A 121 4.17 41.10 -25.17
CA GLY A 121 3.70 41.52 -26.50
C GLY A 121 4.40 42.78 -27.02
N THR A 122 5.71 42.77 -27.29
CA THR A 122 6.32 42.58 -28.63
C THR A 122 5.57 43.17 -29.82
N ARG A 123 6.18 44.26 -30.35
CA ARG A 123 6.33 44.74 -31.75
C ARG A 123 5.14 44.71 -32.70
#